data_AF-A0AAD7QB11-F1
#
_entry.id   AF-A0AAD7QB11-F1
#
_cell.length_a   1.000
_cell.length_b   1.000
_cell.length_c   1.000
_cell.angle_alpha   90.00
_cell.angle_beta   90.00
_cell.angle_gamma   90.00
#
_symmetry.space_group_name_H-M   'P 1'
#
loop_
_entity.id
_entity.type
_entity.pdbx_description
1 polymer ?
#
loop_
_entity_poly.entity_id
_entity_poly.type
_entity_poly.pdbx_seq_one_letter_code
_entity_poly.pdbx_strand_id
1 'polypeptide(L)'
;MRGRNSGNYTNPCLTMHQPWASLLVYGIKRIEGRSWPAPIRGRLWIHAASKVPDESTIKAMEDFYREIYAVNGFTNIKFPEHYPISRLLGCVEVVGCVKGEELASWEMVPEGVRLEGQTDYCWLCEQPQKLLVPFEMRGYQRVYNLERKIYEAAVRGLTSVESPLPVKFPLPNPRDPFSLKPGSIRILSPNPKTSEVDKSSSLSVAIAGARAAATQFTKKDNTFQTSIQISAGNSMGTVQSPSTTLEENKILSTYSNEISDQGFVASNSKDQHSNKKFVGSSKYNQPPGTDSTQQSQPPSKIFAAAMKGLKPS
;
A
#
# COMPACT_ATOMS: atom_id res chain seq x y z
N MET A 1 26.95 8.67 -1.07
CA MET A 1 26.21 8.85 0.20
C MET A 1 24.91 8.06 0.12
N ARG A 2 24.75 7.00 0.94
CA ARG A 2 23.48 6.24 0.99
C ARG A 2 22.43 7.07 1.73
N GLY A 3 21.30 7.34 1.07
CA GLY A 3 20.18 8.07 1.65
C GLY A 3 19.66 7.37 2.91
N ARG A 4 19.64 8.09 4.02
CA ARG A 4 19.56 7.59 5.40
C ARG A 4 18.12 7.42 5.90
N ASN A 5 17.17 7.02 5.03
CA ASN A 5 15.74 6.96 5.39
C ASN A 5 14.96 5.74 4.87
N SER A 6 15.60 4.74 4.26
CA SER A 6 14.94 3.46 4.05
C SER A 6 14.88 2.73 5.39
N GLY A 7 13.69 2.52 5.95
CA GLY A 7 13.52 1.60 7.09
C GLY A 7 14.19 0.26 6.78
N ASN A 8 14.64 -0.48 7.80
CA ASN A 8 15.32 -1.77 7.65
C ASN A 8 14.34 -2.85 7.14
N TYR A 9 13.88 -2.71 5.91
CA TYR A 9 12.99 -3.62 5.23
C TYR A 9 13.81 -4.64 4.43
N THR A 10 13.71 -5.90 4.83
CA THR A 10 14.36 -7.02 4.12
C THR A 10 13.37 -7.69 3.18
N ASN A 11 12.18 -8.01 3.68
CA ASN A 11 11.10 -8.65 2.94
C ASN A 11 9.79 -7.90 3.24
N PRO A 12 9.64 -6.66 2.75
CA PRO A 12 8.52 -5.81 3.11
C PRO A 12 7.21 -6.40 2.60
N CYS A 13 6.17 -6.31 3.42
CA CYS A 13 4.82 -6.74 3.16
C CYS A 13 3.84 -5.62 3.55
N LEU A 14 2.77 -5.51 2.80
CA LEU A 14 1.67 -4.59 3.04
C LEU A 14 0.37 -5.37 3.11
N THR A 15 -0.37 -5.17 4.20
CA THR A 15 -1.76 -5.63 4.30
C THR A 15 -2.69 -4.62 3.64
N MET A 16 -3.60 -5.10 2.79
CA MET A 16 -4.63 -4.31 2.12
C MET A 16 -5.97 -5.03 2.07
N HIS A 17 -7.05 -4.25 2.06
CA HIS A 17 -8.40 -4.80 2.00
C HIS A 17 -8.69 -5.41 0.63
N GLN A 18 -9.59 -6.39 0.61
CA GLN A 18 -10.19 -6.85 -0.62
C GLN A 18 -11.25 -5.85 -1.12
N PRO A 19 -11.46 -5.73 -2.45
CA PRO A 19 -10.84 -6.53 -3.53
C PRO A 19 -9.44 -6.04 -3.99
N TRP A 20 -8.97 -4.89 -3.50
CA TRP A 20 -7.72 -4.26 -3.97
C TRP A 20 -6.49 -5.19 -3.87
N ALA A 21 -6.42 -6.03 -2.83
CA ALA A 21 -5.33 -7.01 -2.65
C ALA A 21 -5.20 -7.95 -3.85
N SER A 22 -6.28 -8.62 -4.22
CA SER A 22 -6.27 -9.51 -5.37
C SER A 22 -6.07 -8.72 -6.66
N LEU A 23 -6.76 -7.59 -6.85
CA LEU A 23 -6.64 -6.80 -8.08
C LEU A 23 -5.19 -6.34 -8.34
N LEU A 24 -4.44 -6.00 -7.30
CA LEU A 24 -3.03 -5.62 -7.42
C LEU A 24 -2.14 -6.80 -7.80
N VAL A 25 -2.29 -7.94 -7.11
CA VAL A 25 -1.49 -9.15 -7.37
C VAL A 25 -1.85 -9.82 -8.70
N TYR A 26 -3.07 -9.62 -9.21
CA TYR A 26 -3.50 -10.07 -10.53
C TYR A 26 -3.14 -9.08 -11.65
N GLY A 27 -2.42 -7.99 -11.36
CA GLY A 27 -1.97 -7.04 -12.37
C GLY A 27 -3.07 -6.18 -12.99
N ILE A 28 -4.25 -6.15 -12.37
CA ILE A 28 -5.38 -5.32 -12.79
C ILE A 28 -5.19 -3.90 -12.26
N LYS A 29 -4.92 -3.79 -10.95
CA LYS A 29 -4.56 -2.57 -10.25
C LYS A 29 -3.06 -2.33 -10.39
N ARG A 30 -2.67 -1.09 -10.71
CA ARG A 30 -1.28 -0.69 -10.98
C ARG A 30 -0.78 0.38 -10.03
N ILE A 31 -1.71 1.10 -9.37
CA ILE A 31 -1.39 2.15 -8.41
C ILE A 31 -1.87 1.73 -7.03
N GLU A 32 -0.99 1.67 -6.04
CA GLU A 32 -1.38 1.55 -4.63
C GLU A 32 -1.51 2.95 -4.00
N GLY A 33 -2.69 3.24 -3.46
CA GLY A 33 -3.01 4.57 -2.95
C GLY A 33 -2.87 4.67 -1.42
N ARG A 34 -2.17 5.69 -0.92
CA ARG A 34 -1.95 5.91 0.52
C ARG A 34 -1.97 7.41 0.87
N SER A 35 -2.21 7.70 2.14
CA SER A 35 -2.05 9.04 2.74
C SER A 35 -0.59 9.38 3.07
N TRP A 36 0.35 8.50 2.74
CA TRP A 36 1.77 8.64 3.06
C TRP A 36 2.65 8.06 1.95
N PRO A 37 3.88 8.60 1.75
CA PRO A 37 4.75 8.21 0.65
C PRO A 37 5.32 6.80 0.83
N ALA A 38 5.63 6.12 -0.28
CA ALA A 38 6.19 4.78 -0.24
C ALA A 38 7.53 4.75 0.50
N PRO A 39 7.68 3.95 1.58
CA PRO A 39 8.88 3.91 2.40
C PRO A 39 9.96 3.00 1.81
N ILE A 40 9.63 2.30 0.73
CA ILE A 40 10.42 1.27 0.06
C ILE A 40 10.39 1.45 -1.45
N ARG A 41 11.34 0.79 -2.12
CA ARG A 41 11.38 0.52 -3.55
C ARG A 41 11.75 -0.94 -3.75
N GLY A 42 11.36 -1.53 -4.87
CA GLY A 42 11.54 -2.94 -5.17
C GLY A 42 10.37 -3.79 -4.68
N ARG A 43 10.63 -5.09 -4.45
CA ARG A 43 9.60 -6.08 -4.12
C ARG A 43 8.82 -5.70 -2.87
N LEU A 44 7.49 -5.72 -2.97
CA LEU A 44 6.54 -5.57 -1.89
C LEU A 44 5.57 -6.76 -1.91
N TRP A 45 5.55 -7.53 -0.83
CA TRP A 45 4.59 -8.60 -0.62
C TRP A 45 3.21 -8.06 -0.27
N ILE A 46 2.16 -8.70 -0.76
CA ILE A 46 0.78 -8.27 -0.60
C ILE A 46 0.02 -9.32 0.20
N HIS A 47 -0.47 -8.90 1.36
CA HIS A 47 -1.34 -9.67 2.23
C HIS A 47 -2.77 -9.12 2.16
N ALA A 48 -3.76 -10.00 2.02
CA ALA A 48 -5.16 -9.64 2.08
C ALA A 48 -5.63 -9.54 3.54
N ALA A 49 -6.20 -8.41 3.92
CA ALA A 49 -6.76 -8.18 5.24
C ALA A 49 -7.91 -9.17 5.57
N SER A 50 -8.28 -9.24 6.84
CA SER A 50 -9.27 -10.20 7.35
C SER A 50 -10.73 -9.79 7.14
N LYS A 51 -11.02 -8.53 6.80
CA LYS A 51 -12.40 -8.09 6.52
C LYS A 51 -12.86 -8.68 5.19
N VAL A 52 -13.95 -9.44 5.23
CA VAL A 52 -14.66 -9.93 4.04
C VAL A 52 -15.13 -8.72 3.21
N PRO A 53 -14.85 -8.68 1.90
CA PRO A 53 -15.33 -7.62 1.03
C PRO A 53 -16.84 -7.77 0.79
N ASP A 54 -17.59 -6.67 0.85
CA ASP A 54 -19.00 -6.67 0.49
C ASP A 54 -19.14 -6.88 -1.04
N GLU A 55 -20.16 -7.61 -1.48
CA GLU A 55 -20.39 -7.87 -2.91
C GLU A 55 -20.54 -6.58 -3.73
N SER A 56 -21.20 -5.57 -3.16
CA SER A 56 -21.32 -4.24 -3.79
C SER A 56 -19.97 -3.55 -3.95
N THR A 57 -19.03 -3.77 -3.02
CA THR A 57 -17.66 -3.25 -3.09
C THR A 57 -16.88 -3.95 -4.20
N ILE A 58 -17.00 -5.28 -4.30
CA ILE A 58 -16.38 -6.05 -5.40
C ILE A 58 -16.91 -5.52 -6.73
N LYS A 59 -18.24 -5.49 -6.90
CA LYS A 59 -18.88 -5.03 -8.13
C LYS A 59 -18.46 -3.61 -8.50
N ALA A 60 -18.49 -2.67 -7.55
CA ALA A 60 -18.10 -1.28 -7.80
C ALA A 60 -16.65 -1.17 -8.27
N MET A 61 -15.74 -1.96 -7.69
CA MET A 61 -14.34 -1.96 -8.11
C MET A 61 -14.12 -2.66 -9.45
N GLU A 62 -14.81 -3.76 -9.74
CA GLU A 62 -14.76 -4.41 -11.06
C GLU A 62 -15.30 -3.50 -12.16
N ASP A 63 -16.43 -2.82 -11.94
CA ASP A 63 -17.00 -1.85 -12.87
C ASP A 63 -16.03 -0.69 -13.09
N PHE A 64 -15.44 -0.15 -12.02
CA PHE A 64 -14.40 0.87 -12.11
C PHE A 64 -13.22 0.42 -12.98
N TYR A 65 -12.67 -0.77 -12.74
CA TYR A 65 -11.56 -1.26 -13.54
C TYR A 65 -11.98 -1.55 -15.00
N ARG A 66 -13.21 -2.00 -15.25
CA ARG A 66 -13.72 -2.19 -16.61
C ARG A 66 -13.77 -0.87 -17.38
N GLU A 67 -14.27 0.18 -16.76
CA GLU A 67 -14.39 1.52 -17.36
C GLU A 67 -13.01 2.16 -17.63
N ILE A 68 -12.09 2.15 -16.67
CA ILE A 68 -10.77 2.77 -16.89
C ILE A 68 -9.93 2.02 -17.93
N TYR A 69 -10.09 0.69 -18.06
CA TYR A 69 -9.46 -0.07 -19.14
C TYR A 69 -10.11 0.23 -20.50
N ALA A 70 -11.44 0.43 -20.54
CA ALA A 70 -12.16 0.81 -21.75
C ALA A 70 -11.75 2.19 -22.28
N VAL A 71 -11.39 3.13 -21.41
CA VAL A 71 -10.77 4.42 -21.80
C VAL A 71 -9.49 4.21 -22.63
N ASN A 72 -8.74 3.13 -22.37
CA ASN A 72 -7.57 2.75 -23.16
C ASN A 72 -7.89 1.74 -24.28
N GLY A 73 -9.17 1.56 -24.63
CA GLY A 73 -9.62 0.67 -25.70
C GLY A 73 -9.62 -0.81 -25.34
N PHE A 74 -9.46 -1.18 -24.07
CA PHE A 74 -9.40 -2.56 -23.62
C PHE A 74 -10.66 -2.97 -22.85
N THR A 75 -11.46 -3.87 -23.40
CA THR A 75 -12.76 -4.25 -22.83
C THR A 75 -12.79 -5.66 -22.25
N ASN A 76 -11.84 -6.53 -22.62
CA ASN A 76 -11.82 -7.94 -22.21
C ASN A 76 -10.97 -8.18 -20.96
N ILE A 77 -11.36 -7.56 -19.85
CA ILE A 77 -10.72 -7.78 -18.55
C ILE A 77 -11.35 -8.97 -17.82
N LYS A 78 -10.50 -9.89 -17.37
CA LYS A 78 -10.89 -11.05 -16.53
C LYS A 78 -10.56 -10.74 -15.07
N PHE A 79 -11.57 -10.79 -14.21
CA PHE A 79 -11.41 -10.59 -12.77
C PHE A 79 -11.18 -11.93 -12.05
N PRO A 80 -10.54 -11.91 -10.86
CA PRO A 80 -10.44 -13.09 -10.01
C PRO A 80 -11.83 -13.60 -9.61
N GLU A 81 -12.05 -14.91 -9.70
CA GLU A 81 -13.31 -15.53 -9.24
C GLU A 81 -13.48 -15.44 -7.72
N HIS A 82 -12.37 -15.35 -6.98
CA HIS A 82 -12.35 -15.36 -5.52
C HIS A 82 -11.40 -14.30 -4.95
N TYR A 83 -11.81 -13.71 -3.82
CA TYR A 83 -11.05 -12.69 -3.09
C TYR A 83 -10.71 -13.19 -1.68
N PRO A 84 -9.68 -14.05 -1.53
CA PRO A 84 -9.33 -14.66 -0.25
C PRO A 84 -8.90 -13.60 0.77
N ILE A 85 -9.27 -13.81 2.03
CA ILE A 85 -8.91 -12.94 3.18
C ILE A 85 -7.85 -13.61 4.05
N SER A 86 -7.17 -12.82 4.88
CA SER A 86 -6.16 -13.29 5.85
C SER A 86 -5.05 -14.15 5.23
N ARG A 87 -4.67 -13.85 3.99
CA ARG A 87 -3.68 -14.64 3.23
C ARG A 87 -2.66 -13.76 2.55
N LEU A 88 -1.42 -14.23 2.54
CA LEU A 88 -0.37 -13.72 1.65
C LEU A 88 -0.70 -14.16 0.22
N LEU A 89 -0.87 -13.21 -0.68
CA LEU A 89 -1.35 -13.48 -2.04
C LEU A 89 -0.23 -13.55 -3.08
N GLY A 90 0.83 -12.79 -2.89
CA GLY A 90 1.86 -12.58 -3.90
C GLY A 90 2.68 -11.33 -3.62
N CYS A 91 3.25 -10.76 -4.66
CA CYS A 91 4.02 -9.52 -4.57
C CYS A 91 3.95 -8.70 -5.86
N VAL A 92 4.30 -7.42 -5.73
CA VAL A 92 4.54 -6.49 -6.84
C VAL A 92 5.90 -5.84 -6.64
N GLU A 93 6.38 -5.11 -7.64
CA GLU A 93 7.55 -4.25 -7.54
C GLU A 93 7.11 -2.77 -7.43
N VAL A 94 7.45 -2.10 -6.33
CA VAL A 94 7.23 -0.66 -6.18
C VAL A 94 8.39 0.09 -6.84
N VAL A 95 8.13 0.68 -8.01
CA VAL A 95 9.15 1.36 -8.82
C VAL A 95 9.23 2.87 -8.58
N GLY A 96 8.21 3.44 -7.93
CA GLY A 96 8.13 4.89 -7.76
C GLY A 96 7.02 5.29 -6.80
N CYS A 97 7.03 6.56 -6.42
CA CYS A 97 5.94 7.19 -5.69
C CYS A 97 5.81 8.63 -6.17
N VAL A 98 4.59 9.01 -6.55
CA VAL A 98 4.24 10.37 -6.97
C VAL A 98 3.00 10.82 -6.20
N LYS A 99 2.68 12.10 -6.25
CA LYS A 99 1.39 12.58 -5.76
C LYS A 99 0.26 12.25 -6.75
N GLY A 100 -0.98 12.23 -6.27
CA GLY A 100 -2.16 12.04 -7.13
C GLY A 100 -2.26 13.08 -8.24
N GLU A 101 -2.04 14.35 -7.91
CA GLU A 101 -2.00 15.48 -8.88
C GLU A 101 -0.91 15.32 -9.94
N GLU A 102 0.27 14.85 -9.55
CA GLU A 102 1.38 14.57 -10.46
C GLU A 102 1.03 13.44 -11.43
N LEU A 103 0.46 12.34 -10.92
CA LEU A 103 0.03 11.21 -11.74
C LEU A 103 -1.07 11.64 -12.73
N ALA A 104 -2.02 12.45 -12.30
CA ALA A 104 -3.10 12.94 -13.16
C ALA A 104 -2.58 13.74 -14.37
N SER A 105 -1.52 14.53 -14.17
CA SER A 105 -0.88 15.35 -15.20
C SER A 105 0.24 14.64 -15.98
N TRP A 106 0.50 13.36 -15.71
CA TRP A 106 1.63 12.65 -16.32
C TRP A 106 1.27 12.02 -17.67
N GLU A 107 1.28 12.81 -18.75
CA GLU A 107 0.80 12.42 -20.09
C GLU A 107 1.43 11.14 -20.67
N MET A 108 2.67 10.81 -20.28
CA MET A 108 3.34 9.57 -20.70
C MET A 108 2.71 8.30 -20.09
N VAL A 109 1.87 8.45 -19.07
CA VAL A 109 1.14 7.35 -18.41
C VAL A 109 -0.26 7.23 -19.02
N PRO A 110 -0.69 6.02 -19.42
CA PRO A 110 -2.02 5.81 -20.00
C PRO A 110 -3.15 6.37 -19.13
N GLU A 111 -4.16 6.96 -19.76
CA GLU A 111 -5.25 7.65 -19.04
C GLU A 111 -5.93 6.78 -17.99
N GLY A 112 -6.26 5.52 -18.30
CA GLY A 112 -6.89 4.62 -17.33
C GLY A 112 -6.04 4.37 -16.09
N VAL A 113 -4.71 4.35 -16.24
CA VAL A 113 -3.77 4.20 -15.11
C VAL A 113 -3.76 5.46 -14.26
N ARG A 114 -3.79 6.65 -14.90
CA ARG A 114 -3.85 7.94 -14.20
C ARG A 114 -5.12 8.05 -13.35
N LEU A 115 -6.24 7.53 -13.85
CA LEU A 115 -7.51 7.49 -13.13
C LEU A 115 -7.51 6.60 -11.89
N GLU A 116 -6.54 5.69 -11.71
CA GLU A 116 -6.39 4.94 -10.46
C GLU A 116 -5.90 5.81 -9.29
N GLY A 117 -5.26 6.94 -9.58
CA GLY A 117 -4.70 7.88 -8.60
C GLY A 117 -5.77 8.69 -7.88
N GLN A 118 -6.48 8.07 -6.94
CA GLN A 118 -7.56 8.70 -6.17
C GLN A 118 -7.14 9.12 -4.74
N THR A 119 -5.84 9.08 -4.43
CA THR A 119 -5.28 9.38 -3.10
C THR A 119 -4.05 10.28 -3.20
N ASP A 120 -3.65 10.88 -2.09
CA ASP A 120 -2.53 11.82 -2.01
C ASP A 120 -1.22 11.25 -2.56
N TYR A 121 -0.84 10.04 -2.14
CA TYR A 121 0.37 9.36 -2.60
C TYR A 121 0.01 8.11 -3.38
N CYS A 122 0.56 8.04 -4.59
CA CYS A 122 0.37 6.97 -5.54
C CYS A 122 1.67 6.17 -5.67
N TRP A 123 1.68 4.96 -5.13
CA TRP A 123 2.79 4.02 -5.23
C TRP A 123 2.64 3.27 -6.56
N LEU A 124 3.68 3.32 -7.38
CA LEU A 124 3.65 2.76 -8.72
C LEU A 124 4.12 1.32 -8.66
N CYS A 125 3.23 0.40 -9.05
CA CYS A 125 3.46 -1.04 -8.92
C CYS A 125 3.60 -1.68 -10.31
N GLU A 126 4.65 -2.49 -10.48
CA GLU A 126 4.93 -3.27 -11.68
C GLU A 126 5.15 -4.74 -11.31
N GLN A 127 5.35 -5.59 -12.33
CA GLN A 127 5.75 -7.00 -12.19
C GLN A 127 4.94 -7.78 -11.15
N PRO A 128 3.60 -7.82 -11.27
CA PRO A 128 2.77 -8.61 -10.37
C PRO A 128 3.11 -10.10 -10.47
N GLN A 129 3.30 -10.72 -9.33
CA GLN A 129 3.52 -12.15 -9.17
C GLN A 129 2.55 -12.68 -8.12
N LYS A 130 1.86 -13.78 -8.40
CA LYS A 130 0.91 -14.39 -7.46
C LYS A 130 1.45 -15.71 -6.92
N LEU A 131 1.07 -16.05 -5.70
CA LEU A 131 1.30 -17.38 -5.15
C LEU A 131 0.30 -18.35 -5.75
N LEU A 132 0.78 -19.51 -6.17
CA LEU A 132 -0.11 -20.60 -6.63
C LEU A 132 -1.06 -21.03 -5.50
N VAL A 133 -0.54 -21.10 -4.27
CA VAL A 133 -1.29 -21.38 -3.05
C VAL A 133 -1.04 -20.24 -2.05
N PRO A 134 -2.02 -19.36 -1.82
CA PRO A 134 -1.89 -18.27 -0.86
C PRO A 134 -1.71 -18.77 0.58
N PHE A 135 -0.77 -18.19 1.32
CA PHE A 135 -0.44 -18.63 2.68
C PHE A 135 -1.32 -17.96 3.72
N GLU A 136 -1.92 -18.75 4.61
CA GLU A 136 -2.62 -18.21 5.75
C GLU A 136 -1.62 -17.63 6.76
N MET A 137 -1.80 -16.35 7.08
CA MET A 137 -0.97 -15.66 8.06
C MET A 137 -1.66 -14.39 8.56
N ARG A 138 -1.23 -13.90 9.72
CA ARG A 138 -1.67 -12.61 10.25
C ARG A 138 -1.06 -11.45 9.45
N GLY A 139 -1.90 -10.48 9.12
CA GLY A 139 -1.48 -9.19 8.59
C GLY A 139 -1.16 -8.18 9.69
N TYR A 140 -0.39 -7.15 9.37
CA TYR A 140 -0.03 -6.09 10.31
C TYR A 140 -0.26 -4.71 9.70
N GLN A 141 -0.36 -3.70 10.56
CA GLN A 141 -0.50 -2.31 10.14
C GLN A 141 0.83 -1.80 9.53
N ARG A 142 0.70 -0.86 8.58
CA ARG A 142 1.82 -0.28 7.83
C ARG A 142 2.62 -1.35 7.07
N VAL A 143 3.80 -0.98 6.55
CA VAL A 143 4.72 -1.95 5.94
C VAL A 143 5.50 -2.66 7.05
N TYR A 144 5.54 -3.98 7.00
CA TYR A 144 6.23 -4.85 7.96
C TYR A 144 7.09 -5.89 7.22
N ASN A 145 8.06 -6.50 7.90
CA ASN A 145 8.85 -7.58 7.30
C ASN A 145 8.14 -8.92 7.46
N LEU A 146 8.09 -9.73 6.39
CA LEU A 146 7.69 -11.13 6.50
C LEU A 146 8.68 -11.91 7.36
N GLU A 147 8.15 -12.88 8.10
CA GLU A 147 8.97 -13.90 8.76
C GLU A 147 9.80 -14.67 7.72
N ARG A 148 11.05 -14.96 8.06
CA ARG A 148 12.00 -15.60 7.14
C ARG A 148 11.47 -16.89 6.53
N LYS A 149 10.85 -17.77 7.34
CA LYS A 149 10.29 -19.05 6.88
C LYS A 149 9.15 -18.85 5.87
N ILE A 150 8.27 -17.89 6.13
CA ILE A 150 7.16 -17.54 5.23
C ILE A 150 7.69 -17.01 3.91
N TYR A 151 8.66 -16.08 3.96
CA TYR A 151 9.31 -15.55 2.78
C TYR A 151 9.99 -16.64 1.94
N GLU A 152 10.83 -17.48 2.56
CA GLU A 152 11.57 -18.56 1.88
C GLU A 152 10.62 -19.55 1.18
N ALA A 153 9.47 -19.86 1.80
CA ALA A 153 8.44 -20.67 1.18
C ALA A 153 7.71 -19.92 0.05
N ALA A 154 7.41 -18.63 0.25
CA ALA A 154 6.61 -17.85 -0.68
C ALA A 154 7.34 -17.64 -2.00
N VAL A 155 8.64 -17.33 -1.96
CA VAL A 155 9.47 -17.16 -3.16
C VAL A 155 9.41 -18.38 -4.08
N ARG A 156 9.35 -19.59 -3.51
CA ARG A 156 9.28 -20.85 -4.27
C ARG A 156 7.91 -21.08 -4.94
N GLY A 157 6.86 -20.45 -4.43
CA GLY A 157 5.48 -20.61 -4.91
C GLY A 157 4.99 -19.50 -5.84
N LEU A 158 5.86 -18.54 -6.19
CA LEU A 158 5.49 -17.43 -7.06
C LEU A 158 5.39 -17.85 -8.52
N THR A 159 4.34 -17.35 -9.17
CA THR A 159 4.18 -17.41 -10.62
C THR A 159 3.99 -16.01 -11.18
N SER A 160 4.50 -15.79 -12.39
CA SER A 160 4.30 -14.53 -13.12
C SER A 160 2.82 -14.37 -13.48
N VAL A 161 2.35 -13.12 -13.49
CA VAL A 161 0.99 -12.80 -13.92
C VAL A 161 1.03 -12.08 -15.26
N GLU A 162 0.24 -12.56 -16.21
CA GLU A 162 -0.02 -11.85 -17.46
C GLU A 162 -1.05 -10.74 -17.17
N SER A 163 -0.57 -9.49 -17.14
CA SER A 163 -1.41 -8.33 -16.86
C SER A 163 -2.20 -7.94 -18.13
N PRO A 164 -3.47 -7.52 -18.04
CA PRO A 164 -4.26 -7.21 -19.24
C PRO A 164 -3.69 -6.03 -20.05
N LEU A 165 -3.14 -5.03 -19.37
CA LEU A 165 -2.35 -3.95 -19.96
C LEU A 165 -1.12 -3.69 -19.09
N PRO A 166 0.01 -4.37 -19.33
CA PRO A 166 1.25 -4.15 -18.60
C PRO A 166 1.72 -2.70 -18.77
N VAL A 167 2.09 -2.05 -17.67
CA VAL A 167 2.60 -0.68 -17.68
C VAL A 167 4.04 -0.67 -17.22
N LYS A 168 4.88 0.06 -17.96
CA LYS A 168 6.21 0.42 -17.54
C LYS A 168 6.23 1.92 -17.26
N PHE A 169 6.41 2.32 -16.01
CA PHE A 169 6.41 3.72 -15.64
C PHE A 169 7.72 4.39 -16.11
N PRO A 170 7.65 5.57 -16.75
CA PRO A 170 8.83 6.22 -17.28
C PRO A 170 9.67 6.87 -16.17
N LEU A 171 10.62 6.13 -15.60
CA LEU A 171 11.49 6.66 -14.56
C LEU A 171 12.43 7.74 -15.13
N PRO A 172 12.60 8.90 -14.46
CA PRO A 172 13.52 9.95 -14.89
C PRO A 172 14.96 9.46 -15.03
N ASN A 173 15.37 8.52 -14.17
CA ASN A 173 16.63 7.81 -14.28
C ASN A 173 16.40 6.31 -14.07
N PRO A 174 16.45 5.48 -15.13
CA PRO A 174 16.25 4.03 -15.02
C PRO A 174 17.28 3.31 -14.14
N ARG A 175 18.45 3.92 -13.90
CA ARG A 175 19.52 3.36 -13.05
C ARG A 175 19.37 3.75 -11.58
N ASP A 176 18.48 4.69 -11.27
CA ASP A 176 18.16 5.10 -9.91
C ASP A 176 16.71 4.72 -9.56
N PRO A 177 16.51 3.64 -8.80
CA PRO A 177 15.20 3.19 -8.34
C PRO A 177 14.45 4.23 -7.48
N PHE A 178 15.15 5.25 -6.97
CA PHE A 178 14.57 6.34 -6.16
C PHE A 178 14.35 7.63 -6.96
N SER A 179 14.60 7.63 -8.27
CA SER A 179 14.50 8.83 -9.10
C SER A 179 13.09 9.42 -9.16
N LEU A 180 12.07 8.59 -8.96
CA LEU A 180 10.68 9.01 -8.94
C LEU A 180 10.14 9.12 -7.50
N LYS A 181 10.16 10.34 -6.99
CA LYS A 181 9.64 10.74 -5.66
C LYS A 181 8.53 11.79 -5.79
N PRO A 182 7.69 11.98 -4.76
CA PRO A 182 6.71 13.06 -4.77
C PRO A 182 7.36 14.42 -5.06
N GLY A 183 6.80 15.18 -5.99
CA GLY A 183 7.35 16.45 -6.49
C GLY A 183 8.33 16.31 -7.67
N SER A 184 8.49 15.12 -8.26
CA SER A 184 9.40 14.90 -9.40
C SER A 184 8.77 15.19 -10.75
N ILE A 185 7.43 15.17 -10.85
CA ILE A 185 6.73 15.41 -12.11
C ILE A 185 6.27 16.86 -12.13
N ARG A 186 6.69 17.60 -13.17
CA ARG A 186 6.23 18.97 -13.36
C ARG A 186 4.75 18.94 -13.74
N ILE A 187 3.93 19.54 -12.90
CA ILE A 187 2.53 19.81 -13.21
C ILE A 187 2.56 20.96 -14.23
N LEU A 188 2.35 20.64 -15.50
CA LEU A 188 2.09 21.68 -16.49
C LEU A 188 0.73 22.28 -16.13
N SER A 189 0.67 23.60 -15.88
CA SER A 189 -0.59 24.30 -15.71
C SER A 189 -1.48 23.95 -16.89
N PRO A 190 -2.71 23.49 -16.67
CA PRO A 190 -3.59 23.15 -17.77
C PRO A 190 -3.78 24.40 -18.62
N ASN A 191 -3.29 24.37 -19.86
CA ASN A 191 -3.86 25.25 -20.87
C ASN A 191 -5.35 24.91 -20.92
N PRO A 192 -6.26 25.89 -21.01
CA PRO A 192 -7.69 25.64 -21.16
C PRO A 192 -7.96 25.16 -22.60
N LYS A 193 -7.31 24.08 -23.01
CA LYS A 193 -7.84 23.16 -24.00
C LYS A 193 -8.58 22.13 -23.17
N THR A 194 -9.80 22.49 -22.84
CA THR A 194 -10.87 21.56 -22.50
C THR A 194 -10.80 20.38 -23.47
N SER A 195 -10.16 19.28 -23.06
CA SER A 195 -10.68 17.97 -23.45
C SER A 195 -11.93 17.74 -22.61
N GLU A 196 -12.95 18.56 -22.84
CA GLU A 196 -14.36 18.20 -22.68
C GLU A 196 -14.67 17.17 -23.77
N VAL A 197 -13.99 16.03 -23.72
CA VAL A 197 -14.58 14.80 -24.20
C VAL A 197 -15.36 14.35 -22.98
N ASP A 198 -16.67 14.54 -23.01
CA ASP A 198 -17.61 14.06 -22.00
C ASP A 198 -17.10 12.74 -21.44
N LYS A 199 -16.55 12.77 -20.22
CA LYS A 199 -16.28 11.54 -19.49
C LYS A 199 -17.63 10.84 -19.48
N SER A 200 -17.70 9.67 -20.11
CA SER A 200 -18.97 8.98 -20.29
C SER A 200 -19.68 8.94 -18.93
N SER A 201 -20.99 9.15 -18.93
CA SER A 201 -21.78 9.10 -17.70
C SER A 201 -21.45 7.84 -16.89
N SER A 202 -21.22 6.70 -17.56
CA SER A 202 -20.74 5.44 -16.98
C SER A 202 -19.41 5.56 -16.23
N LEU A 203 -18.36 6.13 -16.84
CA LEU A 203 -17.05 6.29 -16.20
C LEU A 203 -17.15 7.16 -14.93
N SER A 204 -17.93 8.24 -14.98
CA SER A 204 -18.11 9.12 -13.82
C SER A 204 -18.79 8.40 -12.65
N VAL A 205 -19.80 7.60 -12.94
CA VAL A 205 -20.52 6.76 -11.96
C VAL A 205 -19.60 5.70 -11.39
N ALA A 206 -18.78 5.06 -12.21
CA ALA A 206 -17.83 4.04 -11.77
C ALA A 206 -16.74 4.61 -10.85
N ILE A 207 -16.20 5.80 -11.18
CA ILE A 207 -15.26 6.52 -10.30
C ILE A 207 -15.92 6.86 -8.95
N ALA A 208 -17.17 7.35 -8.97
CA ALA A 208 -17.90 7.66 -7.76
C ALA A 208 -18.16 6.40 -6.91
N GLY A 209 -18.53 5.28 -7.53
CA GLY A 209 -18.71 3.98 -6.88
C GLY A 209 -17.43 3.48 -6.22
N ALA A 210 -16.29 3.54 -6.91
CA ALA A 210 -14.98 3.17 -6.36
C ALA A 210 -14.58 4.05 -5.17
N ARG A 211 -14.83 5.36 -5.23
CA ARG A 211 -14.58 6.28 -4.11
C ARG A 211 -15.43 5.93 -2.90
N ALA A 212 -16.74 5.72 -3.10
CA ALA A 212 -17.64 5.31 -2.02
C ALA A 212 -17.17 3.99 -1.37
N ALA A 213 -16.82 3.01 -2.20
CA ALA A 213 -16.27 1.73 -1.77
C ALA A 213 -14.99 1.88 -0.93
N ALA A 214 -14.08 2.80 -1.26
CA ALA A 214 -12.85 3.02 -0.51
C ALA A 214 -13.10 3.63 0.90
N THR A 215 -14.09 4.51 1.04
CA THR A 215 -14.35 5.22 2.32
C THR A 215 -14.87 4.34 3.45
N GLN A 216 -15.37 3.14 3.16
CA GLN A 216 -15.95 2.24 4.17
C GLN A 216 -14.93 1.76 5.22
N PHE A 217 -13.62 1.83 4.92
CA PHE A 217 -12.56 1.37 5.82
C PHE A 217 -11.94 2.51 6.65
N THR A 218 -12.20 3.78 6.29
CA THR A 218 -11.61 4.95 6.97
C THR A 218 -12.27 5.24 8.33
N LYS A 219 -13.52 4.80 8.54
CA LYS A 219 -14.34 5.23 9.69
C LYS A 219 -14.02 4.56 11.03
N LYS A 220 -13.14 3.56 11.10
CA LYS A 220 -12.90 2.77 12.32
C LYS A 220 -11.68 3.13 13.16
N ASP A 221 -10.79 4.00 12.68
CA ASP A 221 -9.56 4.35 13.41
C ASP A 221 -9.73 5.51 14.42
N ASN A 222 -10.90 6.16 14.48
CA ASN A 222 -11.18 7.27 15.41
C ASN A 222 -11.95 6.88 16.68
N THR A 223 -12.20 5.59 16.96
CA THR A 223 -12.98 5.15 18.14
C THR A 223 -12.12 4.61 19.29
N PHE A 224 -10.87 5.08 19.42
CA PHE A 224 -10.03 4.84 20.59
C PHE A 224 -9.47 6.15 21.12
N GLN A 225 -10.36 7.01 21.64
CA GLN A 225 -10.06 7.98 22.69
C GLN A 225 -11.38 8.65 23.10
N THR A 226 -12.11 8.05 24.04
CA THR A 226 -12.82 8.74 25.13
C THR A 226 -13.31 7.67 26.10
N SER A 227 -12.47 7.30 27.06
CA SER A 227 -12.95 6.70 28.32
C SER A 227 -12.01 7.16 29.43
N ILE A 228 -12.19 8.40 29.88
CA ILE A 228 -11.84 8.76 31.25
C ILE A 228 -13.16 8.71 32.02
N GLN A 229 -13.31 7.65 32.82
CA GLN A 229 -14.24 7.62 33.93
C GLN A 229 -13.66 8.49 35.05
N ILE A 230 -14.46 9.43 35.56
CA ILE A 230 -14.25 9.98 36.91
C ILE A 230 -15.36 9.42 37.78
N SER A 231 -14.94 8.71 38.83
CA SER A 231 -15.76 8.06 39.85
C SER A 231 -15.91 8.98 41.06
N ALA A 232 -17.12 9.08 41.61
CA ALA A 232 -17.52 9.31 43.01
C ALA A 232 -18.91 9.96 42.99
N GLY A 233 -19.95 9.59 43.73
CA GLY A 233 -20.08 8.70 44.89
C GLY A 233 -21.17 9.30 45.80
N ASN A 234 -22.24 8.54 46.02
CA ASN A 234 -23.21 8.59 47.13
C ASN A 234 -24.32 9.67 47.23
N SER A 235 -25.55 9.12 47.14
CA SER A 235 -26.63 9.11 48.16
C SER A 235 -27.52 10.32 48.43
N MET A 236 -28.82 9.98 48.45
CA MET A 236 -29.95 10.51 49.20
C MET A 236 -30.53 11.88 48.79
N GLY A 237 -31.84 11.88 48.57
CA GLY A 237 -32.55 12.93 47.86
C GLY A 237 -33.05 14.08 48.72
N THR A 238 -33.62 15.08 48.04
CA THR A 238 -34.88 15.75 48.38
C THR A 238 -35.23 16.82 47.34
N VAL A 239 -36.53 16.87 47.03
CA VAL A 239 -37.36 18.06 46.75
C VAL A 239 -37.23 18.79 45.40
N GLN A 240 -38.40 18.86 44.76
CA GLN A 240 -38.82 19.67 43.62
C GLN A 240 -38.66 21.17 43.87
N SER A 241 -38.38 21.94 42.82
CA SER A 241 -39.27 23.01 42.29
C SER A 241 -38.50 23.97 41.37
N PRO A 242 -39.18 24.67 40.44
CA PRO A 242 -38.58 25.24 39.25
C PRO A 242 -38.49 26.77 39.26
N SER A 243 -37.98 27.32 38.15
CA SER A 243 -38.34 28.59 37.49
C SER A 243 -37.27 29.70 37.48
N THR A 244 -37.10 30.27 36.27
CA THR A 244 -36.83 31.70 35.96
C THR A 244 -35.49 32.29 36.43
N THR A 245 -34.76 33.19 35.75
CA THR A 245 -34.95 34.08 34.59
C THR A 245 -33.60 34.76 34.31
N LEU A 246 -33.41 35.16 33.06
CA LEU A 246 -32.81 36.41 32.56
C LEU A 246 -31.34 36.82 32.83
N GLU A 247 -30.78 37.28 31.71
CA GLU A 247 -29.92 38.45 31.49
C GLU A 247 -28.40 38.38 31.69
N GLU A 248 -27.74 38.46 30.54
CA GLU A 248 -26.70 39.43 30.14
C GLU A 248 -25.77 39.98 31.24
N ASN A 249 -24.45 39.87 31.00
CA ASN A 249 -23.69 41.03 30.53
C ASN A 249 -22.23 40.72 30.15
N LYS A 250 -21.77 41.50 29.17
CA LYS A 250 -20.41 41.75 28.69
C LYS A 250 -19.35 41.83 29.80
N ILE A 251 -18.09 41.52 29.46
CA ILE A 251 -17.01 42.52 29.40
C ILE A 251 -15.79 41.95 28.63
N LEU A 252 -15.25 42.86 27.83
CA LEU A 252 -14.08 42.82 26.96
C LEU A 252 -12.77 42.95 27.78
N SER A 253 -11.68 42.28 27.38
CA SER A 253 -10.36 42.94 27.37
C SER A 253 -9.34 42.20 26.51
N THR A 254 -9.01 42.87 25.42
CA THR A 254 -7.76 42.92 24.67
C THR A 254 -6.51 42.81 25.56
N TYR A 255 -5.46 42.12 25.11
CA TYR A 255 -4.12 42.72 24.94
C TYR A 255 -3.19 41.79 24.15
N SER A 256 -2.71 42.34 23.04
CA SER A 256 -1.61 41.87 22.21
C SER A 256 -0.29 41.88 22.99
N ASN A 257 0.67 41.04 22.59
CA ASN A 257 1.92 41.55 22.03
C ASN A 257 2.83 40.44 21.48
N GLU A 258 3.62 40.92 20.53
CA GLU A 258 4.32 40.24 19.46
C GLU A 258 5.85 40.36 19.69
N ILE A 259 6.61 39.58 18.90
CA ILE A 259 7.99 39.84 18.44
C ILE A 259 9.14 39.56 19.43
N SER A 260 10.04 38.64 19.05
CA SER A 260 11.35 39.02 18.48
C SER A 260 12.17 37.85 17.95
N ASP A 261 12.72 38.13 16.78
CA ASP A 261 13.65 37.37 15.96
C ASP A 261 15.04 37.99 16.16
N GLN A 262 16.12 37.18 16.21
CA GLN A 262 17.48 37.61 15.83
C GLN A 262 18.48 36.45 15.83
N GLY A 263 19.19 36.31 14.71
CA GLY A 263 20.31 35.38 14.53
C GLY A 263 21.68 35.92 14.94
N PHE A 264 22.70 35.07 14.91
CA PHE A 264 24.12 35.43 14.81
C PHE A 264 24.97 34.32 14.16
N VAL A 265 26.18 34.71 13.75
CA VAL A 265 27.01 34.18 12.66
C VAL A 265 28.25 33.38 13.13
N ALA A 266 28.65 32.39 12.31
CA ALA A 266 29.98 31.75 12.02
C ALA A 266 31.05 31.41 13.10
N SER A 267 31.71 30.25 12.94
CA SER A 267 33.16 30.11 12.66
C SER A 267 33.66 28.64 12.54
N ASN A 268 34.79 28.49 11.83
CA ASN A 268 35.49 27.28 11.35
C ASN A 268 36.17 26.41 12.43
N SER A 269 36.41 25.13 12.11
CA SER A 269 37.73 24.48 12.29
C SER A 269 37.89 23.22 11.42
N LYS A 270 39.12 23.03 10.93
CA LYS A 270 39.63 21.90 10.13
C LYS A 270 40.02 20.75 11.06
N ASP A 271 40.00 19.51 10.54
CA ASP A 271 41.09 18.56 10.78
C ASP A 271 41.18 17.47 9.70
N GLN A 272 42.42 17.07 9.41
CA GLN A 272 42.88 16.14 8.37
C GLN A 272 43.15 14.72 8.91
N HIS A 273 43.53 13.82 7.99
CA HIS A 273 44.14 12.48 8.14
C HIS A 273 43.15 11.30 8.28
N SER A 274 43.34 10.14 7.64
CA SER A 274 44.47 9.59 6.86
C SER A 274 44.01 8.39 6.00
N ASN A 275 44.79 8.14 4.95
CA ASN A 275 44.77 6.94 4.11
C ASN A 275 44.96 5.64 4.91
N LYS A 276 44.24 4.58 4.52
CA LYS A 276 44.81 3.22 4.50
C LYS A 276 44.16 2.36 3.42
N LYS A 277 44.95 2.13 2.37
CA LYS A 277 44.82 1.00 1.44
C LYS A 277 44.99 -0.31 2.25
N PHE A 278 44.15 -1.31 1.97
CA PHE A 278 44.60 -2.70 2.02
C PHE A 278 44.07 -3.43 0.79
N VAL A 279 45.04 -3.87 0.00
CA VAL A 279 44.95 -4.82 -1.10
C VAL A 279 45.22 -6.21 -0.50
N GLY A 280 44.55 -7.24 -1.00
CA GLY A 280 44.85 -8.64 -0.71
C GLY A 280 43.67 -9.54 -1.02
N SER A 281 43.53 -9.97 -2.29
CA SER A 281 43.82 -11.36 -2.73
C SER A 281 42.75 -12.35 -2.26
N SER A 282 41.77 -12.68 -3.11
CA SER A 282 41.88 -13.73 -4.14
C SER A 282 42.52 -15.01 -3.59
N LYS A 283 41.70 -16.04 -3.39
CA LYS A 283 41.99 -17.42 -3.77
C LYS A 283 40.71 -18.24 -3.80
N TYR A 284 40.38 -18.65 -5.01
CA TYR A 284 39.54 -19.80 -5.34
C TYR A 284 40.06 -21.04 -4.61
N ASN A 285 39.14 -21.90 -4.17
CA ASN A 285 39.30 -23.36 -4.24
C ASN A 285 37.91 -24.00 -4.12
N GLN A 286 37.47 -24.60 -5.22
CA GLN A 286 36.40 -25.59 -5.30
C GLN A 286 37.02 -27.01 -5.17
N PRO A 287 36.20 -28.08 -5.03
CA PRO A 287 36.40 -29.14 -4.03
C PRO A 287 36.90 -30.46 -4.62
N PRO A 288 37.20 -31.47 -3.78
CA PRO A 288 36.90 -32.87 -4.07
C PRO A 288 35.63 -33.25 -3.27
N GLY A 289 34.73 -34.10 -3.71
CA GLY A 289 34.86 -35.35 -4.45
C GLY A 289 33.62 -36.15 -4.06
N THR A 290 33.02 -36.79 -5.04
CA THR A 290 31.84 -37.63 -4.97
C THR A 290 32.04 -38.84 -4.06
N ASP A 291 31.05 -39.16 -3.23
CA ASP A 291 30.73 -40.56 -2.95
C ASP A 291 29.23 -40.77 -2.71
N SER A 292 28.76 -41.94 -3.14
CA SER A 292 27.35 -42.30 -3.30
C SER A 292 26.83 -43.20 -2.17
N THR A 293 25.49 -43.31 -2.10
CA THR A 293 24.67 -44.27 -1.35
C THR A 293 24.44 -44.02 0.15
N GLN A 294 23.22 -43.56 0.50
CA GLN A 294 22.18 -44.44 1.06
C GLN A 294 20.87 -43.66 1.32
N GLN A 295 19.77 -44.34 1.04
CA GLN A 295 18.39 -43.92 1.24
C GLN A 295 18.06 -43.79 2.73
N SER A 296 17.29 -42.76 3.10
CA SER A 296 16.44 -42.80 4.30
C SER A 296 15.14 -42.05 4.04
N GLN A 297 14.08 -42.80 3.74
CA GLN A 297 12.70 -42.31 3.67
C GLN A 297 12.18 -41.89 5.06
N PRO A 298 11.31 -40.87 5.14
CA PRO A 298 10.76 -40.37 6.40
C PRO A 298 9.63 -41.27 6.94
N PRO A 299 9.45 -41.37 8.27
CA PRO A 299 8.41 -42.20 8.84
C PRO A 299 7.01 -41.61 8.60
N SER A 300 6.21 -42.44 7.94
CA SER A 300 4.78 -42.39 7.74
C SER A 300 3.98 -42.26 9.04
N LYS A 301 3.22 -41.16 9.19
CA LYS A 301 1.92 -41.08 9.89
C LYS A 301 1.33 -39.70 9.57
N ILE A 302 0.03 -39.67 9.23
CA ILE A 302 -0.82 -38.52 8.82
C ILE A 302 -1.22 -38.50 7.32
N PHE A 303 -0.92 -39.54 6.52
CA PHE A 303 -1.61 -39.78 5.23
C PHE A 303 -2.89 -40.65 5.35
N ALA A 304 -3.55 -40.64 6.52
CA ALA A 304 -4.67 -41.55 6.83
C ALA A 304 -5.90 -40.85 7.44
N ALA A 305 -6.29 -39.67 6.93
CA ALA A 305 -7.55 -39.02 7.32
C ALA A 305 -8.26 -38.24 6.19
N ALA A 306 -7.97 -38.52 4.92
CA ALA A 306 -8.53 -37.77 3.78
C ALA A 306 -9.11 -38.67 2.66
N MET A 307 -9.70 -39.83 3.00
CA MET A 307 -10.40 -40.70 2.03
C MET A 307 -11.71 -41.33 2.58
N LYS A 308 -12.41 -40.65 3.52
CA LYS A 308 -13.74 -41.08 3.97
C LYS A 308 -14.75 -39.98 3.68
N GLY A 309 -15.34 -40.01 2.49
CA GLY A 309 -16.39 -39.06 2.13
C GLY A 309 -16.97 -39.16 0.72
N LEU A 310 -16.44 -40.01 -0.17
CA LEU A 310 -16.99 -40.20 -1.51
C LEU A 310 -17.55 -41.62 -1.62
N LYS A 311 -18.89 -41.75 -1.61
CA LYS A 311 -19.58 -42.90 -2.19
C LYS A 311 -20.06 -42.51 -3.58
N PRO A 312 -19.78 -43.32 -4.63
CA PRO A 312 -20.33 -43.10 -5.95
C PRO A 312 -21.63 -43.88 -6.16
N SER A 313 -22.61 -43.16 -6.73
CA SER A 313 -23.70 -43.51 -7.67
C SER A 313 -25.01 -42.86 -7.26
#